data_AF-A0A8D9AE04-F1
#
_entry.id   AF-A0A8D9AE04-F1
#
_cell.length_a   1.000
_cell.length_b   1.000
_cell.length_c   1.000
_cell.angle_alpha   90.00
_cell.angle_beta   90.00
_cell.angle_gamma   90.00
#
_symmetry.space_group_name_H-M   'P 1'
#
loop_
_entity.id
_entity.type
_entity.pdbx_description
1 polymer ?
#
loop_
_entity_poly.entity_id
_entity_poly.type
_entity_poly.pdbx_seq_one_letter_code
_entity_poly.pdbx_strand_id
1 'polypeptide(L)'
;MSKLSASELKNAYSESKPGFSSYIDCMTRTLLTGAASFALTCSTAYLGQTLLYNYIPTSRNNRFLTSTVVALLVSYQVTRTKAKVCQEIAYELEKNKPKSE
;
A
#
# COMPACT_ATOMS: atom_id res chain seq x y z
N MET A 1 -12.92 -11.54 -25.96
CA MET A 1 -12.52 -11.21 -24.58
C MET A 1 -13.22 -9.91 -24.18
N SER A 2 -14.34 -10.02 -23.47
CA SER A 2 -15.10 -8.86 -22.99
C SER A 2 -14.24 -8.09 -21.98
N LYS A 3 -13.92 -6.83 -22.30
CA LYS A 3 -13.32 -5.89 -21.35
C LYS A 3 -14.40 -5.52 -20.33
N LEU A 4 -14.62 -6.35 -19.32
CA LEU A 4 -15.31 -5.89 -18.12
C LEU A 4 -14.43 -4.80 -17.51
N SER A 5 -14.96 -3.57 -17.44
CA SER A 5 -14.27 -2.50 -16.75
C SER A 5 -14.21 -2.85 -15.26
N ALA A 6 -13.14 -2.47 -14.56
CA ALA A 6 -12.95 -2.79 -13.15
C ALA A 6 -14.13 -2.31 -12.27
N SER A 7 -14.87 -1.29 -12.71
CA SER A 7 -16.09 -0.79 -12.06
C SER A 7 -17.27 -1.76 -12.18
N GLU A 8 -17.45 -2.42 -13.32
CA GLU A 8 -18.52 -3.42 -13.52
C GLU A 8 -18.29 -4.65 -12.63
N LEU A 9 -17.03 -5.09 -12.54
CA LEU A 9 -16.63 -6.20 -11.67
C LEU A 9 -16.81 -5.82 -10.18
N LYS A 10 -16.41 -4.60 -9.81
CA LYS A 10 -16.61 -4.09 -8.44
C LYS A 10 -18.09 -4.05 -8.06
N ASN A 11 -18.97 -3.60 -8.97
CA ASN A 11 -20.40 -3.53 -8.72
C ASN A 11 -21.02 -4.92 -8.57
N ALA A 12 -20.70 -5.86 -9.46
CA ALA A 12 -21.20 -7.23 -9.39
C ALA A 12 -20.81 -7.95 -8.08
N TYR A 13 -19.59 -7.73 -7.59
CA TYR A 13 -19.13 -8.33 -6.32
C TYR A 13 -19.59 -7.55 -5.08
N SER A 14 -19.73 -6.22 -5.16
CA SER A 14 -20.22 -5.39 -4.06
C SER A 14 -21.67 -5.68 -3.69
N GLU A 15 -22.49 -6.10 -4.67
CA GLU A 15 -23.89 -6.44 -4.46
C GLU A 15 -24.05 -7.76 -3.67
N SER A 16 -23.18 -8.74 -3.92
CA SER A 16 -23.15 -10.01 -3.17
C SER A 16 -22.39 -9.92 -1.83
N LYS A 17 -21.40 -9.03 -1.72
CA LYS A 17 -20.52 -8.87 -0.56
C LYS A 17 -20.41 -7.37 -0.20
N PRO A 18 -21.23 -6.84 0.71
CA PRO A 18 -21.28 -5.39 0.99
C PRO A 18 -19.95 -4.84 1.56
N GLY A 19 -19.14 -5.67 2.23
CA GLY A 19 -17.80 -5.29 2.71
C GLY A 19 -16.73 -5.21 1.61
N PHE A 20 -16.98 -5.76 0.41
CA PHE A 20 -15.98 -5.86 -0.66
C PHE A 20 -15.63 -4.51 -1.29
N SER A 21 -16.62 -3.63 -1.50
CA SER A 21 -16.38 -2.30 -2.07
C SER A 21 -15.54 -1.42 -1.14
N SER A 22 -15.87 -1.40 0.16
CA SER A 22 -15.08 -0.69 1.18
C SER A 22 -13.68 -1.29 1.38
N TYR A 23 -13.54 -2.61 1.28
CA TYR A 23 -12.25 -3.29 1.30
C TYR A 23 -11.34 -2.82 0.15
N ILE A 24 -11.84 -2.86 -1.09
CA ILE A 24 -11.05 -2.47 -2.28
C ILE A 24 -10.68 -1.00 -2.26
N ASP A 25 -11.59 -0.11 -1.81
CA ASP A 25 -11.31 1.32 -1.67
C ASP A 25 -10.19 1.58 -0.64
N CYS A 26 -10.31 0.94 0.53
CA CYS A 26 -9.31 1.00 1.59
C CYS A 26 -7.95 0.46 1.13
N MET A 27 -7.94 -0.64 0.39
CA MET A 27 -6.71 -1.25 -0.12
C MET A 27 -6.04 -0.35 -1.17
N THR A 28 -6.83 0.27 -2.06
CA THR A 28 -6.32 1.17 -3.10
C THR A 28 -5.70 2.44 -2.48
N ARG A 29 -6.37 3.04 -1.50
CA ARG A 29 -5.80 4.17 -0.73
C ARG A 29 -4.51 3.77 -0.03
N THR A 30 -4.51 2.61 0.62
CA THR A 30 -3.32 2.07 1.30
C THR A 30 -2.15 1.91 0.33
N LEU A 31 -2.39 1.36 -0.86
CA LEU A 31 -1.35 1.18 -1.89
C LEU A 31 -0.81 2.52 -2.38
N LEU A 32 -1.68 3.50 -2.65
CA LEU A 32 -1.27 4.85 -3.05
C LEU A 32 -0.44 5.55 -1.97
N THR A 33 -0.88 5.46 -0.71
CA THR A 33 -0.14 6.02 0.43
C THR A 33 1.20 5.31 0.63
N GLY A 34 1.24 3.98 0.46
CA GLY A 34 2.47 3.19 0.52
C GLY A 34 3.46 3.57 -0.59
N ALA A 35 2.97 3.74 -1.82
CA ALA A 35 3.76 4.19 -2.95
C ALA A 35 4.32 5.60 -2.77
N ALA A 36 3.48 6.54 -2.28
CA ALA A 36 3.93 7.89 -1.95
C ALA A 36 4.98 7.90 -0.84
N SER A 37 4.77 7.09 0.20
CA SER A 37 5.74 6.95 1.31
C SER A 37 7.06 6.35 0.84
N PHE A 38 7.02 5.37 -0.07
CA PHE A 38 8.22 4.81 -0.69
C PHE A 38 8.99 5.84 -1.51
N ALA A 39 8.29 6.60 -2.37
CA ALA A 39 8.91 7.66 -3.17
C ALA A 39 9.55 8.74 -2.30
N LEU A 40 8.84 9.19 -1.25
CA LEU A 40 9.37 10.16 -0.30
C LEU A 40 10.59 9.61 0.45
N THR A 41 10.55 8.36 0.90
CA THR A 41 11.66 7.70 1.61
C THR A 41 12.89 7.54 0.71
N CYS A 42 12.70 7.13 -0.55
CA CYS A 42 13.78 7.04 -1.52
C CYS A 42 14.42 8.40 -1.79
N SER A 43 13.61 9.46 -1.96
CA SER A 43 14.09 10.82 -2.17
C SER A 43 14.84 11.37 -0.97
N THR A 44 14.31 11.21 0.25
CA THR A 44 14.98 11.67 1.47
C THR A 44 16.26 10.90 1.75
N ALA A 45 16.26 9.58 1.52
CA ALA A 45 17.46 8.76 1.65
C ALA A 45 18.53 9.15 0.62
N TYR A 46 18.16 9.47 -0.62
CA TYR A 46 19.10 9.92 -1.64
C TYR A 46 19.74 11.28 -1.31
N LEU A 47 18.93 12.24 -0.83
CA LEU A 47 19.44 13.54 -0.37
C LEU A 47 20.31 13.41 0.88
N GLY A 48 19.89 12.57 1.83
CA GLY A 48 20.67 12.26 3.03
C GLY A 48 22.01 11.61 2.70
N GLN A 49 22.03 10.65 1.79
CA GLN A 49 23.27 10.03 1.30
C GLN A 49 24.16 11.01 0.54
N THR A 50 23.59 12.00 -0.15
CA THR A 50 24.33 13.07 -0.85
C THR A 50 25.00 14.03 0.15
N LEU A 51 24.30 14.43 1.22
CA LEU A 51 24.85 15.24 2.32
C LEU A 51 25.92 14.50 3.11
N LEU A 52 25.70 13.22 3.41
CA LEU A 52 26.65 12.37 4.14
C LEU A 52 27.87 11.96 3.31
N TYR A 53 27.79 12.05 1.97
CA TYR A 53 28.91 11.78 1.05
C TYR A 53 30.10 12.71 1.33
N ASN A 54 29.85 13.94 1.78
CA ASN A 54 30.91 14.88 2.14
C ASN A 54 31.72 14.46 3.38
N TYR A 55 31.24 13.51 4.19
CA TYR A 55 31.87 13.16 5.47
C TYR A 55 32.43 11.72 5.51
N ILE A 56 31.94 10.79 4.68
CA ILE A 56 32.39 9.38 4.71
C ILE A 56 32.59 8.85 3.27
N PRO A 57 33.82 8.48 2.86
CA PRO A 57 34.11 7.92 1.55
C PRO A 57 33.67 6.45 1.48
N THR A 58 32.38 6.21 1.20
CA THR A 58 31.85 4.85 1.00
C THR A 58 31.61 4.60 -0.48
N SER A 59 32.10 3.46 -0.99
CA SER A 59 31.96 3.01 -2.37
C SER A 59 30.53 3.16 -2.91
N ARG A 60 30.39 3.85 -4.06
CA ARG A 60 29.12 4.24 -4.70
C ARG A 60 28.13 3.09 -4.90
N ASN A 61 28.60 1.84 -5.05
CA ASN A 61 27.74 0.69 -5.36
C ASN A 61 26.91 0.16 -4.17
N ASN A 62 27.37 0.28 -2.92
CA ASN A 62 26.65 -0.29 -1.78
C ASN A 62 25.53 0.61 -1.24
N ARG A 63 25.51 1.90 -1.60
CA ARG A 63 24.59 2.89 -1.04
C ARG A 63 23.16 2.78 -1.57
N PHE A 64 22.99 2.47 -2.85
CA PHE A 64 21.66 2.31 -3.44
C PHE A 64 20.97 1.04 -2.96
N LEU A 65 21.72 -0.06 -2.81
CA LEU A 65 21.20 -1.32 -2.29
C LEU A 65 20.64 -1.17 -0.88
N THR A 66 21.36 -0.51 0.03
CA THR A 66 20.87 -0.33 1.41
C THR A 66 19.64 0.57 1.47
N SER A 67 19.60 1.65 0.69
CA SER A 67 18.45 2.57 0.66
C SER A 67 17.19 1.88 0.12
N THR A 68 17.33 1.14 -0.99
CA THR A 68 16.21 0.41 -1.60
C THR A 68 15.70 -0.68 -0.67
N VAL A 69 16.59 -1.44 -0.01
CA VAL A 69 16.19 -2.49 0.94
C VAL A 69 15.45 -1.88 2.13
N VAL A 70 15.96 -0.79 2.72
CA VAL A 70 15.28 -0.12 3.84
C VAL A 70 13.93 0.44 3.40
N ALA A 71 13.87 1.12 2.26
CA ALA A 71 12.61 1.66 1.73
C ALA A 71 11.59 0.56 1.43
N LEU A 72 12.04 -0.60 0.94
CA LEU A 72 11.18 -1.74 0.64
C LEU A 72 10.68 -2.44 1.90
N LEU A 73 11.50 -2.56 2.95
CA LEU A 73 11.07 -3.08 4.25
C LEU A 73 10.05 -2.15 4.92
N VAL A 74 10.30 -0.83 4.89
CA VAL A 74 9.39 0.17 5.47
C VAL A 74 8.07 0.18 4.72
N SER A 75 8.09 0.22 3.38
CA SER A 75 6.87 0.20 2.58
C SER A 75 6.10 -1.11 2.75
N TYR A 76 6.78 -2.24 2.87
CA TYR A 76 6.17 -3.54 3.11
C TYR A 76 5.48 -3.60 4.47
N GLN A 77 6.12 -3.12 5.54
CA GLN A 77 5.52 -3.09 6.88
C GLN A 77 4.29 -2.19 6.96
N VAL A 78 4.37 -0.99 6.37
CA VAL A 78 3.23 -0.06 6.28
C VAL A 78 2.08 -0.71 5.52
N THR A 79 2.37 -1.31 4.37
CA THR A 79 1.37 -1.97 3.52
C THR A 79 0.70 -3.13 4.24
N ARG A 80 1.46 -3.99 4.93
CA ARG A 80 0.88 -5.12 5.69
C ARG A 80 -0.01 -4.67 6.83
N THR A 81 0.41 -3.67 7.59
CA THR A 81 -0.36 -3.17 8.74
C THR A 81 -1.69 -2.58 8.29
N LYS A 82 -1.66 -1.78 7.22
CA LYS A 82 -2.86 -1.15 6.66
C LYS A 82 -3.77 -2.17 5.95
N ALA A 83 -3.20 -3.18 5.29
CA ALA A 83 -3.97 -4.25 4.68
C ALA A 83 -4.78 -5.05 5.72
N LYS A 84 -4.20 -5.35 6.89
CA LYS A 84 -4.93 -6.00 8.00
C LYS A 84 -6.11 -5.15 8.49
N VAL A 85 -5.91 -3.86 8.67
CA VAL A 85 -6.98 -2.93 9.08
C VAL A 85 -8.10 -2.90 8.04
N CYS A 86 -7.77 -2.84 6.74
CA CYS A 86 -8.80 -2.91 5.69
C CYS A 86 -9.57 -4.23 5.71
N GLN A 87 -8.91 -5.34 6.03
CA GLN A 87 -9.53 -6.66 6.12
C GLN A 87 -10.46 -6.78 7.34
N GLU A 88 -10.09 -6.22 8.49
CA GLU A 88 -10.93 -6.16 9.69
C GLU A 88 -12.18 -5.33 9.45
N ILE A 89 -12.05 -4.15 8.82
CA ILE A 89 -13.19 -3.30 8.46
C ILE A 89 -14.17 -4.06 7.54
N ALA A 90 -13.65 -4.80 6.57
CA ALA A 90 -14.47 -5.60 5.66
C ALA A 90 -15.25 -6.70 6.42
N TYR A 91 -14.59 -7.38 7.36
CA TYR A 91 -15.20 -8.42 8.18
C TYR A 91 -16.28 -7.88 9.11
N GLU A 92 -16.05 -6.73 9.76
CA GLU A 92 -17.04 -6.08 10.63
C GLU A 92 -18.28 -5.62 9.85
N LEU A 93 -18.10 -5.12 8.62
CA LEU A 93 -19.22 -4.77 7.74
C LEU A 93 -20.02 -6.00 7.29
N GLU A 94 -19.37 -7.14 7.08
CA GLU A 94 -20.08 -8.40 6.81
C GLU A 94 -20.88 -8.89 8.03
N LYS A 95 -20.34 -8.71 9.24
CA LYS A 95 -21.00 -9.11 10.49
C LYS A 95 -22.20 -8.25 10.86
N ASN A 96 -22.15 -6.95 10.56
CA ASN A 96 -23.19 -5.98 10.93
C ASN A 96 -24.31 -5.84 9.88
N LYS A 97 -24.39 -6.74 8.89
CA LYS A 97 -25.48 -6.72 7.91
C LYS A 97 -26.80 -7.08 8.61
N PRO A 98 -27.83 -6.22 8.59
CA PRO A 98 -29.16 -6.63 9.01
C PRO A 98 -29.60 -7.79 8.10
N LYS A 99 -30.10 -8.86 8.74
CA LYS A 99 -30.69 -10.00 8.03
C LYS A 99 -31.84 -9.44 7.21
N SER A 100 -31.66 -9.32 5.90
CA SER A 100 -32.74 -8.95 4.99
C SER A 100 -33.71 -10.13 4.98
N GLU A 101 -34.73 -10.02 5.83
CA GLU A 101 -35.95 -10.84 5.78
C GLU A 101 -36.78 -10.46 4.55
#